data_AF-A0A4Q5YUX5-F1
#
_entry.id   AF-A0A4Q5YUX5-F1
#
_cell.length_a   1.000
_cell.length_b   1.000
_cell.length_c   1.000
_cell.angle_alpha   90.00
_cell.angle_beta   90.00
_cell.angle_gamma   90.00
#
_symmetry.space_group_name_H-M   'P 1'
#
loop_
_entity.id
_entity.type
_entity.pdbx_description
1 polymer ?
#
loop_
_entity_poly.entity_id
_entity_poly.type
_entity_poly.pdbx_seq_one_letter_code
_entity_poly.pdbx_strand_id
1 'polypeptide(L)'
;MKVFNLSWLGVLALFTFGFFACQKESSLNKELSEKTTALAPGAAAKASPKSMSSFGDYSIAVTMSPDGKTWTYNITRAKQNAKNLSHLIINLNNCGEESATFANIVSATVNGAPADLKPTEGGGTGCDPQETTNNFVKINFSEANSWLLVITFDRGYNAEESALGWVKAGTSCNTGTIKAPGCPLTSYCSFSQGYFFANGALNNGASSYWTSGLTIGGTTYTQAQGMNFWSIDKGKGGDQTMNAFFQLGAVRLSSNEGSVGDDAAIIEAYFTGMDLNNKIATGNNPNGSTYQYFNLPVTNNNITKEAAIAAGSRIGEYIAANHCAK
;
A
#
# COMPACT_ATOMS: atom_id res chain seq x y z
N MET A 1 -11.93 -35.06 -40.88
CA MET A 1 -12.42 -33.90 -41.65
C MET A 1 -13.91 -33.73 -41.41
N LYS A 2 -14.30 -32.80 -40.55
CA LYS A 2 -15.68 -32.31 -40.41
C LYS A 2 -15.59 -30.81 -40.18
N VAL A 3 -16.08 -30.07 -41.18
CA VAL A 3 -16.10 -28.61 -41.24
C VAL A 3 -17.38 -28.16 -40.55
N PHE A 4 -17.27 -27.26 -39.57
CA PHE A 4 -18.40 -26.50 -39.06
C PHE A 4 -18.18 -25.02 -39.35
N ASN A 5 -18.89 -24.52 -40.36
CA ASN A 5 -19.16 -23.12 -40.57
C ASN A 5 -20.33 -22.72 -39.68
N LEU A 6 -20.20 -21.65 -38.89
CA LEU A 6 -21.35 -20.91 -38.38
C LEU A 6 -21.02 -19.41 -38.35
N SER A 7 -21.52 -18.72 -39.37
CA SER A 7 -21.64 -17.27 -39.47
C SER A 7 -22.80 -16.77 -38.61
N TRP A 8 -22.61 -15.74 -37.79
CA TRP A 8 -23.72 -14.94 -37.26
C TRP A 8 -23.40 -13.45 -37.27
N LEU A 9 -24.31 -12.71 -37.91
CA LEU A 9 -24.37 -11.27 -38.11
C LEU A 9 -24.99 -10.58 -36.89
N GLY A 10 -24.50 -9.38 -36.59
CA GLY A 10 -25.32 -8.22 -36.22
C GLY A 10 -25.74 -8.06 -34.76
N VAL A 11 -25.46 -6.89 -34.17
CA VAL A 11 -26.43 -5.78 -34.04
C VAL A 11 -25.70 -4.55 -33.47
N LEU A 12 -25.92 -3.43 -34.14
CA LEU A 12 -25.50 -2.07 -33.83
C LEU A 12 -26.47 -1.44 -32.81
N ALA A 13 -25.97 -0.80 -31.75
CA ALA A 13 -26.77 0.10 -30.93
C ALA A 13 -25.96 1.35 -30.54
N LEU A 14 -26.30 2.46 -31.20
CA LEU A 14 -25.87 3.81 -30.84
C LEU A 14 -26.73 4.32 -29.67
N PHE A 15 -26.11 4.69 -28.56
CA PHE A 15 -26.74 5.49 -27.51
C PHE A 15 -26.15 6.90 -27.50
N THR A 16 -26.95 7.86 -27.93
CA THR A 16 -26.72 9.30 -27.72
C THR A 16 -27.44 9.73 -26.46
N PHE A 17 -26.71 10.17 -25.44
CA PHE A 17 -27.27 10.92 -24.30
C PHE A 17 -26.95 12.40 -24.47
N GLY A 18 -28.00 13.19 -24.67
CA GLY A 18 -27.94 14.66 -24.58
C GLY A 18 -28.04 15.08 -23.12
N PHE A 19 -27.09 15.91 -22.66
CA PHE A 19 -27.20 16.63 -21.40
C PHE A 19 -27.56 18.08 -21.68
N PHE A 20 -28.75 18.46 -21.24
CA PHE A 20 -29.12 19.83 -20.93
C PHE A 20 -28.37 20.25 -19.65
N ALA A 21 -27.65 21.38 -19.71
CA ALA A 21 -27.25 22.09 -18.50
C ALA A 21 -27.65 23.57 -18.64
N CYS A 22 -28.52 23.96 -17.71
CA CYS A 22 -29.15 25.25 -17.57
C CYS A 22 -28.14 26.30 -17.08
N GLN A 23 -28.20 27.48 -17.68
CA GLN A 23 -27.48 28.67 -17.21
C GLN A 23 -27.96 29.09 -15.83
N LYS A 24 -27.03 29.53 -14.97
CA LYS A 24 -27.36 30.35 -13.81
C LYS A 24 -26.52 31.62 -13.86
N GLU A 25 -27.19 32.72 -14.18
CA GLU A 25 -26.64 34.07 -14.08
C GLU A 25 -26.53 34.53 -12.62
N SER A 26 -25.51 35.34 -12.42
CA SER A 26 -25.24 36.21 -11.28
C SER A 26 -26.27 37.34 -11.19
N SER A 27 -26.70 37.71 -9.98
CA SER A 27 -26.45 39.06 -9.47
C SER A 27 -27.20 39.37 -8.16
N LEU A 28 -26.56 40.27 -7.43
CA LEU A 28 -27.09 41.36 -6.61
C LEU A 28 -27.17 41.22 -5.09
N ASN A 29 -26.32 42.03 -4.49
CA ASN A 29 -26.28 42.56 -3.13
C ASN A 29 -27.64 43.07 -2.63
N LYS A 30 -27.88 42.92 -1.31
CA LYS A 30 -28.72 43.84 -0.56
C LYS A 30 -28.11 44.13 0.81
N GLU A 31 -27.82 45.41 1.02
CA GLU A 31 -27.37 46.05 2.25
C GLU A 31 -28.40 45.99 3.39
N LEU A 32 -27.87 45.92 4.60
CA LEU A 32 -28.10 46.78 5.78
C LEU A 32 -29.55 47.11 6.21
N SER A 33 -29.91 46.80 7.46
CA SER A 33 -30.16 47.81 8.51
C SER A 33 -30.73 47.21 9.80
N GLU A 34 -30.09 47.62 10.91
CA GLU A 34 -30.61 47.88 12.26
C GLU A 34 -31.65 46.97 12.91
N LYS A 35 -31.27 46.37 14.04
CA LYS A 35 -32.07 46.53 15.27
C LYS A 35 -31.21 46.43 16.53
N THR A 36 -30.76 47.59 16.98
CA THR A 36 -30.25 47.82 18.34
C THR A 36 -31.39 47.66 19.34
N THR A 37 -31.27 46.74 20.30
CA THR A 37 -32.09 46.76 21.51
C THR A 37 -31.17 46.56 22.70
N ALA A 38 -31.03 47.60 23.51
CA ALA A 38 -30.20 47.64 24.71
C ALA A 38 -30.82 46.84 25.86
N LEU A 39 -30.01 46.05 26.58
CA LEU A 39 -30.34 45.48 27.89
C LEU A 39 -29.10 45.57 28.81
N ALA A 40 -29.30 46.31 29.89
CA ALA A 40 -28.62 46.44 31.20
C ALA A 40 -27.18 45.92 31.42
N PRO A 41 -26.36 46.65 32.25
CA PRO A 41 -25.05 46.19 32.68
C PRO A 41 -25.19 45.07 33.72
N GLY A 42 -25.29 43.83 33.23
CA GLY A 42 -25.14 42.63 34.04
C GLY A 42 -23.68 42.46 34.47
N ALA A 43 -23.48 42.17 35.76
CA ALA A 43 -22.20 41.94 36.40
C ALA A 43 -21.19 41.23 35.49
N ALA A 44 -19.96 41.77 35.43
CA ALA A 44 -18.83 41.11 34.82
C ALA A 44 -18.69 39.71 35.44
N ALA A 45 -19.19 38.69 34.73
CA ALA A 45 -18.85 37.31 35.01
C ALA A 45 -17.33 37.26 34.94
N LYS A 46 -16.68 36.98 36.07
CA LYS A 46 -15.26 36.64 36.11
C LYS A 46 -15.05 35.59 35.03
N ALA A 47 -14.43 35.98 33.92
CA ALA A 47 -14.01 35.08 32.88
C ALA A 47 -13.09 34.07 33.57
N SER A 48 -13.60 32.86 33.80
CA SER A 48 -12.80 31.74 34.23
C SER A 48 -11.67 31.63 33.21
N PRO A 49 -10.38 31.61 33.61
CA PRO A 49 -9.29 31.56 32.66
C PRO A 49 -9.56 30.39 31.72
N LYS A 50 -9.64 30.67 30.41
CA LYS A 50 -9.79 29.66 29.36
C LYS A 50 -8.70 28.62 29.60
N SER A 51 -9.07 27.52 30.23
CA SER A 51 -8.15 26.43 30.51
C SER A 51 -7.97 25.70 29.19
N MET A 52 -6.96 26.13 28.43
CA MET A 52 -6.59 25.57 27.15
C MET A 52 -5.81 24.28 27.42
N SER A 53 -6.30 23.16 26.90
CA SER A 53 -5.47 21.96 26.81
C SER A 53 -4.61 22.06 25.56
N SER A 54 -3.44 21.43 25.58
CA SER A 54 -2.54 21.27 24.45
C SER A 54 -2.50 19.80 23.99
N PHE A 55 -1.96 19.55 22.79
CA PHE A 55 -1.79 18.17 22.31
C PHE A 55 -0.93 17.33 23.28
N GLY A 56 0.16 17.89 23.79
CA GLY A 56 1.06 17.24 24.75
C GLY A 56 0.51 17.07 26.17
N ASP A 57 -0.75 17.44 26.43
CA ASP A 57 -1.42 17.11 27.68
C ASP A 57 -2.03 15.70 27.66
N TYR A 58 -1.98 15.03 26.51
CA TYR A 58 -2.45 13.66 26.28
C TYR A 58 -1.29 12.76 25.85
N SER A 59 -1.31 11.51 26.31
CA SER A 59 -0.45 10.46 25.79
C SER A 59 -1.31 9.57 24.88
N ILE A 60 -0.86 9.38 23.63
CA ILE A 60 -1.52 8.55 22.62
C ILE A 60 -0.54 7.44 22.23
N ALA A 61 -0.71 6.25 22.80
CA ALA A 61 0.06 5.07 22.44
C ALA A 61 -0.71 4.26 21.39
N VAL A 62 -0.05 3.84 20.32
CA VAL A 62 -0.70 3.16 19.19
C VAL A 62 -0.02 1.82 18.95
N THR A 63 -0.81 0.76 18.87
CA THR A 63 -0.38 -0.57 18.43
C THR A 63 -1.21 -1.03 17.23
N MET A 64 -0.64 -1.94 16.45
CA MET A 64 -1.23 -2.46 15.23
C MET A 64 -1.12 -3.99 15.23
N SER A 65 -2.13 -4.69 14.71
CA SER A 65 -2.06 -6.14 14.50
C SER A 65 -1.01 -6.51 13.45
N PRO A 66 -0.47 -7.75 13.46
CA PRO A 66 0.54 -8.18 12.48
C PRO A 66 0.10 -8.07 11.02
N ASP A 67 -1.20 -8.24 10.75
CA ASP A 67 -1.81 -8.09 9.43
C ASP A 67 -2.18 -6.63 9.08
N GLY A 68 -1.88 -5.68 9.97
CA GLY A 68 -2.14 -4.25 9.83
C GLY A 68 -3.60 -3.82 9.76
N LYS A 69 -4.55 -4.73 10.01
CA LYS A 69 -5.99 -4.43 9.91
C LYS A 69 -6.54 -3.73 11.15
N THR A 70 -6.07 -4.12 12.33
CA THR A 70 -6.59 -3.63 13.60
C THR A 70 -5.59 -2.69 14.25
N TRP A 71 -6.07 -1.50 14.57
CA TRP A 71 -5.32 -0.40 15.15
C TRP A 71 -5.89 -0.05 16.52
N THR A 72 -5.05 -0.07 17.55
CA THR A 72 -5.45 0.22 18.93
C THR A 72 -4.75 1.48 19.42
N TYR A 73 -5.53 2.49 19.75
CA TYR A 73 -5.09 3.76 20.31
C TYR A 73 -5.47 3.78 21.79
N ASN A 74 -4.46 3.80 22.65
CA ASN A 74 -4.63 4.01 24.08
C ASN A 74 -4.32 5.48 24.41
N ILE A 75 -5.37 6.23 24.72
CA ILE A 75 -5.31 7.67 24.96
C ILE A 75 -5.51 7.91 26.45
N THR A 76 -4.58 8.62 27.09
CA THR A 76 -4.68 8.98 28.51
C THR A 76 -4.38 10.46 28.71
N ARG A 77 -4.93 11.05 29.77
CA ARG A 77 -4.54 12.38 30.21
C ARG A 77 -3.17 12.30 30.86
N ALA A 78 -2.15 12.87 30.22
CA ALA A 78 -0.77 12.87 30.75
C ALA A 78 -0.57 13.92 31.85
N LYS A 79 -1.38 14.98 31.85
CA LYS A 79 -1.33 16.05 32.87
C LYS A 79 -2.66 16.21 33.61
N GLN A 80 -2.58 16.56 34.89
CA GLN A 80 -3.76 16.72 35.76
C GLN A 80 -4.71 17.83 35.28
N ASN A 81 -4.21 18.85 34.58
CA ASN A 81 -5.01 19.95 34.05
C ASN A 81 -5.61 19.67 32.66
N ALA A 82 -5.34 18.50 32.07
CA ALA A 82 -5.93 18.11 30.79
C ALA A 82 -7.46 18.01 30.91
N LYS A 83 -8.17 18.65 29.98
CA LYS A 83 -9.63 18.61 29.93
C LYS A 83 -10.12 17.27 29.40
N ASN A 84 -11.43 17.07 29.51
CA ASN A 84 -12.05 15.92 28.86
C ASN A 84 -11.88 16.01 27.34
N LEU A 85 -11.49 14.89 26.73
CA LEU A 85 -11.35 14.76 25.30
C LEU A 85 -12.76 14.67 24.69
N SER A 86 -13.08 15.60 23.78
CA SER A 86 -14.33 15.59 23.03
C SER A 86 -14.22 14.69 21.81
N HIS A 87 -13.14 14.84 21.04
CA HIS A 87 -12.87 13.96 19.90
C HIS A 87 -11.39 13.96 19.52
N LEU A 88 -10.98 12.90 18.84
CA LEU A 88 -9.70 12.75 18.14
C LEU A 88 -9.99 12.76 16.64
N ILE A 89 -9.13 13.41 15.87
CA ILE A 89 -9.13 13.34 14.41
C ILE A 89 -7.82 12.70 13.97
N ILE A 90 -7.89 11.69 13.10
CA ILE A 90 -6.73 10.98 12.55
C ILE A 90 -6.68 11.28 11.06
N ASN A 91 -5.56 11.85 10.58
CA ASN A 91 -5.32 11.96 9.14
C ASN A 91 -5.12 10.55 8.56
N LEU A 92 -5.91 10.20 7.55
CA LEU A 92 -5.76 8.94 6.84
C LEU A 92 -4.99 9.09 5.53
N ASN A 93 -4.78 10.32 5.05
CA ASN A 93 -4.05 10.62 3.81
C ASN A 93 -2.53 10.51 3.98
N ASN A 94 -2.04 9.29 4.23
CA ASN A 94 -0.62 9.03 4.49
C ASN A 94 0.04 8.19 3.38
N CYS A 95 -0.66 7.89 2.29
CA CYS A 95 -0.14 7.16 1.13
C CYS A 95 -0.80 7.59 -0.21
N GLY A 96 -1.13 8.87 -0.37
CA GLY A 96 -1.78 9.37 -1.59
C GLY A 96 -3.09 8.65 -1.89
N GLU A 97 -3.28 8.19 -3.13
CA GLU A 97 -4.50 7.49 -3.57
C GLU A 97 -4.70 6.12 -2.93
N GLU A 98 -3.62 5.49 -2.44
CA GLU A 98 -3.65 4.17 -1.79
C GLU A 98 -3.98 4.24 -0.28
N SER A 99 -4.04 5.46 0.26
CA SER A 99 -4.36 5.74 1.67
C SER A 99 -5.61 4.99 2.16
N ALA A 100 -5.63 4.66 3.45
CA ALA A 100 -6.89 4.28 4.08
C ALA A 100 -7.91 5.41 3.94
N THR A 101 -9.19 5.08 3.80
CA THR A 101 -10.28 6.05 3.77
C THR A 101 -11.31 5.73 4.85
N PHE A 102 -12.22 6.67 5.12
CA PHE A 102 -13.35 6.41 6.02
C PHE A 102 -14.16 5.18 5.61
N ALA A 103 -14.29 4.91 4.30
CA ALA A 103 -15.03 3.76 3.77
C ALA A 103 -14.34 2.41 4.05
N ASN A 104 -13.03 2.40 4.29
CA ASN A 104 -12.29 1.19 4.61
C ASN A 104 -12.47 0.74 6.07
N ILE A 105 -13.08 1.56 6.93
CA ILE A 105 -13.30 1.22 8.34
C ILE A 105 -14.50 0.28 8.44
N VAL A 106 -14.24 -0.97 8.85
CA VAL A 106 -15.26 -2.02 9.02
C VAL A 106 -15.92 -1.93 10.38
N SER A 107 -15.13 -1.64 11.42
CA SER A 107 -15.64 -1.47 12.77
C SER A 107 -14.74 -0.55 13.58
N ALA A 108 -15.31 0.10 14.58
CA ALA A 108 -14.54 0.78 15.59
C ALA A 108 -15.25 0.74 16.95
N THR A 109 -14.47 0.69 18.03
CA THR A 109 -14.98 0.76 19.39
C THR A 109 -14.20 1.77 20.22
N VAL A 110 -14.86 2.38 21.20
CA VAL A 110 -14.25 3.16 22.27
C VAL A 110 -14.64 2.50 23.58
N ASN A 111 -13.66 2.06 24.35
CA ASN A 111 -13.87 1.37 25.63
C ASN A 111 -14.84 0.17 25.49
N GLY A 112 -14.77 -0.55 24.36
CA GLY A 112 -15.59 -1.73 24.06
C GLY A 112 -16.99 -1.44 23.50
N ALA A 113 -17.46 -0.19 23.51
CA ALA A 113 -18.72 0.21 22.88
C ALA A 113 -18.49 0.71 21.43
N PRO A 114 -19.47 0.58 20.51
CA PRO A 114 -19.33 1.12 19.16
C PRO A 114 -18.94 2.61 19.16
N ALA A 115 -17.92 2.96 18.36
CA ALA A 115 -17.42 4.33 18.27
C ALA A 115 -18.36 5.21 17.43
N ASP A 116 -18.52 6.47 17.81
CA ASP A 116 -19.20 7.49 16.98
C ASP A 116 -18.18 8.13 16.02
N LEU A 117 -18.12 7.58 14.80
CA LEU A 117 -17.23 8.02 13.74
C LEU A 117 -17.91 9.05 12.81
N LYS A 118 -17.16 10.06 12.37
CA LYS A 118 -17.59 11.00 11.33
C LYS A 118 -16.48 11.26 10.30
N PRO A 119 -16.82 11.38 9.00
CA PRO A 119 -15.86 11.80 7.96
C PRO A 119 -15.74 13.33 7.86
N THR A 120 -16.39 14.09 8.75
CA THR A 120 -16.38 15.55 8.77
C THR A 120 -16.17 16.08 10.19
N GLU A 121 -15.45 17.20 10.31
CA GLU A 121 -15.25 17.88 11.59
C GLU A 121 -16.57 18.44 12.14
N GLY A 122 -17.39 19.00 11.25
CA GLY A 122 -18.58 19.77 11.62
C GLY A 122 -18.30 21.26 11.44
N GLY A 123 -18.93 22.09 12.26
CA GLY A 123 -18.64 23.52 12.34
C GLY A 123 -18.54 23.97 13.80
N GLY A 124 -17.85 25.08 14.05
CA GLY A 124 -17.81 25.72 15.37
C GLY A 124 -16.95 24.99 16.41
N THR A 125 -16.20 23.97 16.01
CA THR A 125 -15.36 23.16 16.88
C THR A 125 -13.92 23.70 16.95
N GLY A 126 -13.50 24.47 15.95
CA GLY A 126 -12.18 25.11 15.93
C GLY A 126 -11.04 24.15 15.61
N CYS A 127 -11.35 22.91 15.23
CA CYS A 127 -10.45 22.06 14.47
C CYS A 127 -10.71 22.33 12.99
N ASP A 128 -9.67 22.46 12.18
CA ASP A 128 -9.85 22.57 10.72
C ASP A 128 -8.92 21.59 10.01
N PRO A 129 -9.15 20.26 10.13
CA PRO A 129 -8.38 19.30 9.36
C PRO A 129 -8.59 19.50 7.85
N GLN A 130 -9.72 20.08 7.41
CA GLN A 130 -10.04 20.30 6.01
C GLN A 130 -9.08 21.26 5.30
N GLU A 131 -8.43 22.19 6.03
CA GLU A 131 -7.34 23.00 5.48
C GLU A 131 -6.09 22.17 5.11
N THR A 132 -5.92 20.98 5.69
CA THR A 132 -4.74 20.13 5.51
C THR A 132 -5.03 18.85 4.71
N THR A 133 -6.19 18.24 4.93
CA THR A 133 -6.55 16.95 4.36
C THR A 133 -8.07 16.83 4.21
N ASN A 134 -8.50 16.22 3.11
CA ASN A 134 -9.90 15.85 2.90
C ASN A 134 -10.20 14.39 3.30
N ASN A 135 -9.19 13.63 3.73
CA ASN A 135 -9.31 12.22 4.08
C ASN A 135 -8.83 11.99 5.52
N PHE A 136 -9.80 12.02 6.44
CA PHE A 136 -9.60 11.82 7.86
C PHE A 136 -10.80 11.12 8.49
N VAL A 137 -10.62 10.64 9.72
CA VAL A 137 -11.71 10.15 10.56
C VAL A 137 -11.73 10.92 11.87
N LYS A 138 -12.91 11.43 12.25
CA LYS A 138 -13.20 11.99 13.57
C LYS A 138 -13.86 10.93 14.44
N ILE A 139 -13.37 10.78 15.67
CA ILE A 139 -13.89 9.86 16.68
C ILE A 139 -14.35 10.68 17.89
N ASN A 140 -15.66 10.69 18.15
CA ASN A 140 -16.21 11.36 19.34
C ASN A 140 -16.08 10.48 20.58
N PHE A 141 -15.77 11.10 21.71
CA PHE A 141 -15.59 10.42 22.99
C PHE A 141 -16.60 10.89 24.03
N SER A 142 -17.02 9.94 24.88
CA SER A 142 -17.68 10.25 26.15
C SER A 142 -16.64 10.61 27.22
N GLU A 143 -17.10 11.22 28.31
CA GLU A 143 -16.23 11.63 29.41
C GLU A 143 -15.53 10.43 30.08
N ALA A 144 -14.19 10.47 30.10
CA ALA A 144 -13.34 9.49 30.75
C ALA A 144 -11.96 10.07 31.07
N ASN A 145 -11.16 9.31 31.82
CA ASN A 145 -9.74 9.61 32.08
C ASN A 145 -8.79 8.89 31.10
N SER A 146 -9.31 7.84 30.45
CA SER A 146 -8.61 7.06 29.43
C SER A 146 -9.60 6.56 28.39
N TRP A 147 -9.14 6.44 27.15
CA TRP A 147 -9.92 5.94 26.03
C TRP A 147 -9.11 4.88 25.30
N LEU A 148 -9.68 3.69 25.17
CA LEU A 148 -9.18 2.62 24.34
C LEU A 148 -9.99 2.60 23.06
N LEU A 149 -9.45 3.19 22.00
CA LEU A 149 -10.03 3.18 20.67
C LEU A 149 -9.45 2.02 19.87
N VAL A 150 -10.30 1.14 19.36
CA VAL A 150 -9.91 0.06 18.45
C VAL A 150 -10.60 0.29 17.12
N ILE A 151 -9.84 0.42 16.03
CA ILE A 151 -10.34 0.58 14.66
C ILE A 151 -9.91 -0.64 13.85
N THR A 152 -10.82 -1.24 13.09
CA THR A 152 -10.51 -2.33 12.17
C THR A 152 -10.86 -1.91 10.75
N PHE A 153 -9.89 -2.05 9.84
CA PHE A 153 -10.04 -1.81 8.42
C PHE A 153 -10.34 -3.10 7.64
N ASP A 154 -10.83 -2.97 6.41
CA ASP A 154 -11.12 -4.07 5.49
C ASP A 154 -9.84 -4.81 5.02
N ARG A 155 -8.75 -4.06 4.85
CA ARG A 155 -7.40 -4.54 4.52
C ARG A 155 -6.34 -4.04 5.49
N GLY A 156 -5.16 -4.64 5.42
CA GLY A 156 -4.03 -4.25 6.25
C GLY A 156 -3.39 -2.96 5.75
N TYR A 157 -2.77 -2.20 6.64
CA TYR A 157 -1.98 -1.02 6.32
C TYR A 157 -0.65 -1.02 7.10
N ASN A 158 0.43 -0.57 6.47
CA ASN A 158 1.68 -0.26 7.13
C ASN A 158 1.50 0.91 8.10
N ALA A 159 2.47 1.12 8.98
CA ALA A 159 2.47 2.27 9.87
C ALA A 159 3.13 3.50 9.27
N GLU A 160 2.40 4.62 9.28
CA GLU A 160 2.98 5.96 9.20
C GLU A 160 3.26 6.44 10.63
N GLU A 161 4.53 6.59 10.99
CA GLU A 161 4.96 6.91 12.36
C GLU A 161 4.77 8.40 12.72
N SER A 162 4.58 9.28 11.72
CA SER A 162 4.49 10.74 11.91
C SER A 162 3.27 11.36 11.22
N ALA A 163 2.14 10.67 11.22
CA ALA A 163 0.90 11.21 10.68
C ALA A 163 0.35 12.36 11.54
N LEU A 164 -0.35 13.30 10.93
CA LEU A 164 -1.03 14.38 11.63
C LEU A 164 -2.29 13.87 12.36
N GLY A 165 -2.47 14.32 13.60
CA GLY A 165 -3.67 14.12 14.38
C GLY A 165 -4.11 15.40 15.09
N TRP A 166 -5.41 15.50 15.39
CA TRP A 166 -6.00 16.63 16.12
C TRP A 166 -6.70 16.15 17.39
N VAL A 167 -6.45 16.84 18.49
CA VAL A 167 -7.08 16.60 19.78
C VAL A 167 -7.98 17.78 20.13
N LYS A 168 -9.29 17.52 20.22
CA LYS A 168 -10.28 18.49 20.70
C LYS A 168 -10.59 18.23 22.16
N ALA A 169 -10.30 19.21 23.02
CA ALA A 169 -10.65 19.15 24.44
C ALA A 169 -11.11 20.52 24.97
N GLY A 170 -12.16 20.55 25.78
CA GLY A 170 -12.77 21.80 26.25
C GLY A 170 -13.12 22.74 25.08
N THR A 171 -12.55 23.95 25.05
CA THR A 171 -12.71 24.92 23.94
C THR A 171 -11.51 24.97 23.00
N SER A 172 -10.49 24.13 23.20
CA SER A 172 -9.26 24.10 22.38
C SER A 172 -9.27 22.94 21.38
N CYS A 173 -8.67 23.17 20.22
CA CYS A 173 -8.24 22.14 19.29
C CYS A 173 -6.74 22.29 19.04
N ASN A 174 -5.99 21.19 19.08
CA ASN A 174 -4.55 21.21 18.89
C ASN A 174 -4.12 20.09 17.96
N THR A 175 -3.05 20.34 17.21
CA THR A 175 -2.44 19.37 16.30
C THR A 175 -1.19 18.76 16.91
N GLY A 176 -0.85 17.57 16.46
CA GLY A 176 0.39 16.88 16.80
C GLY A 176 0.60 15.67 15.90
N THR A 177 1.70 14.97 16.09
CA THR A 177 2.00 13.73 15.37
C THR A 177 1.50 12.52 16.14
N ILE A 178 0.95 11.55 15.41
CA ILE A 178 0.53 10.24 15.90
C ILE A 178 0.95 9.18 14.87
N LYS A 179 1.05 7.94 15.34
CA LYS A 179 1.11 6.79 14.44
C LYS A 179 -0.27 6.53 13.84
N ALA A 180 -0.36 6.32 12.53
CA ALA A 180 -1.63 6.08 11.82
C ALA A 180 -1.44 5.11 10.63
N PRO A 181 -2.54 4.65 9.99
CA PRO A 181 -2.45 3.84 8.77
C PRO A 181 -1.74 4.59 7.63
N GLY A 182 -0.73 3.94 7.04
CA GLY A 182 0.03 4.38 5.88
C GLY A 182 -0.45 3.71 4.60
N CYS A 183 0.49 3.15 3.81
CA CYS A 183 0.17 2.41 2.60
C CYS A 183 -0.44 1.04 2.91
N PRO A 184 -1.30 0.48 2.04
CA PRO A 184 -1.85 -0.85 2.22
C PRO A 184 -0.75 -1.90 2.37
N LEU A 185 -0.95 -2.82 3.31
CA LEU A 185 -0.31 -4.13 3.26
C LEU A 185 -1.02 -4.88 2.14
N THR A 186 -0.45 -4.84 0.95
CA THR A 186 -0.84 -5.79 -0.07
C THR A 186 -0.51 -7.18 0.46
N SER A 187 -1.45 -8.13 0.39
CA SER A 187 -1.10 -9.52 0.64
C SER A 187 -0.06 -9.87 -0.41
N TYR A 188 1.20 -9.97 0.01
CA TYR A 188 2.33 -10.18 -0.88
C TYR A 188 2.15 -11.51 -1.60
N CYS A 189 1.54 -11.46 -2.78
CA CYS A 189 1.40 -12.60 -3.64
C CYS A 189 2.52 -12.54 -4.67
N SER A 190 3.18 -13.66 -4.94
CA SER A 190 4.21 -13.73 -5.98
C SER A 190 3.62 -14.32 -7.23
N PHE A 191 3.83 -13.63 -8.36
CA PHE A 191 3.62 -14.28 -9.65
C PHE A 191 4.73 -15.32 -9.88
N SER A 192 4.44 -16.34 -10.68
CA SER A 192 5.37 -17.42 -10.96
C SER A 192 6.43 -17.02 -11.99
N GLN A 193 7.53 -17.77 -12.06
CA GLN A 193 8.52 -17.62 -13.14
C GLN A 193 7.88 -17.68 -14.55
N GLY A 194 6.82 -18.48 -14.74
CA GLY A 194 6.11 -18.55 -16.02
C GLY A 194 5.38 -17.26 -16.38
N TYR A 195 4.94 -16.48 -15.37
CA TYR A 195 4.35 -15.17 -15.60
C TYR A 195 5.39 -14.19 -16.15
N PHE A 196 6.50 -13.96 -15.44
CA PHE A 196 7.46 -12.94 -15.85
C PHE A 196 8.34 -13.34 -17.06
N PHE A 197 8.70 -14.61 -17.18
CA PHE A 197 9.73 -15.04 -18.13
C PHE A 197 9.17 -15.78 -19.35
N ALA A 198 8.18 -16.66 -19.19
CA ALA A 198 7.63 -17.42 -20.32
C ALA A 198 6.70 -16.58 -21.20
N ASN A 199 5.93 -15.69 -20.60
CA ASN A 199 4.88 -14.92 -21.27
C ASN A 199 5.17 -13.41 -21.33
N GLY A 200 6.39 -12.98 -21.02
CA GLY A 200 6.75 -11.57 -20.78
C GLY A 200 6.22 -10.58 -21.83
N ALA A 201 6.29 -10.93 -23.13
CA ALA A 201 5.82 -10.08 -24.22
C ALA A 201 4.30 -10.14 -24.50
N LEU A 202 3.59 -11.17 -24.01
CA LEU A 202 2.17 -11.44 -24.29
C LEU A 202 1.26 -11.28 -23.06
N ASN A 203 1.80 -10.92 -21.90
CA ASN A 203 1.08 -10.79 -20.63
C ASN A 203 0.02 -9.68 -20.60
N ASN A 204 -1.17 -9.96 -21.12
CA ASN A 204 -2.35 -9.08 -21.03
C ASN A 204 -2.12 -7.63 -21.53
N GLY A 205 -1.21 -7.42 -22.48
CA GLY A 205 -1.04 -6.12 -23.16
C GLY A 205 -0.15 -5.07 -22.47
N ALA A 206 0.58 -5.40 -21.40
CA ALA A 206 1.54 -4.47 -20.80
C ALA A 206 2.91 -4.54 -21.49
N SER A 207 3.43 -3.39 -21.93
CA SER A 207 4.61 -3.28 -22.80
C SER A 207 5.96 -3.43 -22.09
N SER A 208 6.01 -3.41 -20.75
CA SER A 208 7.22 -3.72 -19.97
C SER A 208 6.88 -3.82 -18.48
N TYR A 209 7.15 -4.97 -17.84
CA TYR A 209 7.06 -5.12 -16.38
C TYR A 209 8.41 -4.86 -15.69
N TRP A 210 9.51 -4.92 -16.46
CA TRP A 210 10.86 -4.72 -15.93
C TRP A 210 11.31 -3.30 -16.28
N THR A 211 10.54 -2.29 -15.89
CA THR A 211 10.78 -0.88 -16.25
C THR A 211 12.15 -0.37 -15.78
N SER A 212 12.66 -0.91 -14.67
CA SER A 212 14.01 -0.66 -14.15
C SER A 212 15.00 -1.80 -14.41
N GLY A 213 14.60 -2.82 -15.19
CA GLY A 213 15.32 -4.09 -15.32
C GLY A 213 15.17 -4.97 -14.08
N LEU A 214 15.76 -6.17 -14.16
CA LEU A 214 15.92 -7.11 -13.07
C LEU A 214 17.41 -7.20 -12.74
N THR A 215 17.83 -6.68 -11.60
CA THR A 215 19.19 -6.88 -11.10
C THR A 215 19.26 -8.22 -10.38
N ILE A 216 20.29 -9.04 -10.60
CA ILE A 216 20.66 -10.21 -9.78
C ILE A 216 22.18 -10.35 -9.85
N GLY A 217 22.86 -10.59 -8.73
CA GLY A 217 24.31 -10.73 -8.67
C GLY A 217 25.05 -9.44 -9.03
N GLY A 218 24.42 -8.28 -8.83
CA GLY A 218 24.94 -6.97 -9.24
C GLY A 218 24.87 -6.66 -10.74
N THR A 219 24.28 -7.54 -11.56
CA THR A 219 24.06 -7.29 -12.99
C THR A 219 22.58 -7.03 -13.27
N THR A 220 22.25 -5.93 -13.96
CA THR A 220 20.88 -5.59 -14.36
C THR A 220 20.56 -6.13 -15.75
N TYR A 221 19.50 -6.94 -15.85
CA TYR A 221 19.01 -7.54 -17.09
C TYR A 221 17.72 -6.88 -17.55
N THR A 222 17.59 -6.70 -18.85
CA THR A 222 16.34 -6.28 -19.50
C THR A 222 15.35 -7.43 -19.61
N GLN A 223 14.07 -7.12 -19.79
CA GLN A 223 13.03 -8.13 -20.02
C GLN A 223 13.32 -9.02 -21.23
N ALA A 224 13.86 -8.44 -22.31
CA ALA A 224 14.25 -9.18 -23.51
C ALA A 224 15.35 -10.22 -23.20
N GLN A 225 16.35 -9.84 -22.41
CA GLN A 225 17.39 -10.78 -21.96
C GLN A 225 16.79 -11.89 -21.07
N GLY A 226 15.92 -11.54 -20.13
CA GLY A 226 15.21 -12.50 -19.29
C GLY A 226 14.43 -13.55 -20.08
N MET A 227 13.68 -13.13 -21.10
CA MET A 227 12.93 -14.03 -21.98
C MET A 227 13.86 -14.92 -22.82
N ASN A 228 14.98 -14.36 -23.30
CA ASN A 228 15.99 -15.15 -24.02
C ASN A 228 16.59 -16.22 -23.10
N PHE A 229 16.93 -15.85 -21.86
CA PHE A 229 17.46 -16.79 -20.88
C PHE A 229 16.48 -17.92 -20.58
N TRP A 230 15.19 -17.61 -20.44
CA TRP A 230 14.13 -18.58 -20.25
C TRP A 230 13.99 -19.55 -21.44
N SER A 231 14.06 -19.04 -22.66
CA SER A 231 14.03 -19.85 -23.88
C SER A 231 15.19 -20.86 -23.93
N ILE A 232 16.40 -20.42 -23.56
CA ILE A 232 17.59 -21.30 -23.48
C ILE A 232 17.39 -22.37 -22.40
N ASP A 233 16.92 -21.98 -21.21
CA ASP A 233 16.74 -22.89 -20.07
C ASP A 233 15.67 -23.96 -20.32
N LYS A 234 14.54 -23.58 -20.94
CA LYS A 234 13.48 -24.55 -21.31
C LYS A 234 13.81 -25.38 -22.54
N GLY A 235 14.86 -25.00 -23.27
CA GLY A 235 15.42 -25.78 -24.36
C GLY A 235 16.29 -26.94 -23.89
N LYS A 236 17.19 -27.41 -24.76
CA LYS A 236 18.14 -28.49 -24.44
C LYS A 236 19.29 -28.06 -23.54
N GLY A 237 19.48 -26.76 -23.34
CA GLY A 237 20.58 -26.17 -22.58
C GLY A 237 20.24 -25.81 -21.15
N GLY A 238 19.18 -26.38 -20.59
CA GLY A 238 18.74 -26.13 -19.22
C GLY A 238 19.84 -26.41 -18.19
N ASP A 239 19.98 -25.51 -17.23
CA ASP A 239 20.83 -25.66 -16.06
C ASP A 239 19.94 -25.41 -14.85
N GLN A 240 19.82 -26.37 -13.93
CA GLN A 240 18.92 -26.23 -12.78
C GLN A 240 19.22 -24.98 -11.94
N THR A 241 20.46 -24.47 -11.96
CA THR A 241 20.85 -23.24 -11.28
C THR A 241 20.11 -22.02 -11.84
N MET A 242 19.70 -22.05 -13.12
CA MET A 242 18.88 -21.00 -13.71
C MET A 242 17.47 -20.96 -13.15
N ASN A 243 16.93 -22.08 -12.64
CA ASN A 243 15.66 -22.02 -11.91
C ASN A 243 15.80 -21.10 -10.67
N ALA A 244 16.93 -21.12 -9.97
CA ALA A 244 17.15 -20.21 -8.84
C ALA A 244 17.13 -18.73 -9.27
N PHE A 245 17.78 -18.41 -10.41
CA PHE A 245 17.71 -17.09 -11.01
C PHE A 245 16.26 -16.67 -11.32
N PHE A 246 15.48 -17.54 -11.96
CA PHE A 246 14.10 -17.24 -12.33
C PHE A 246 13.17 -17.10 -11.11
N GLN A 247 13.35 -17.92 -10.08
CA GLN A 247 12.53 -17.85 -8.87
C GLN A 247 12.83 -16.58 -8.07
N LEU A 248 14.12 -16.24 -7.87
CA LEU A 248 14.49 -14.96 -7.26
C LEU A 248 13.94 -13.78 -8.08
N GLY A 249 14.12 -13.83 -9.40
CA GLY A 249 13.59 -12.81 -10.30
C GLY A 249 12.09 -12.64 -10.18
N ALA A 250 11.33 -13.73 -10.12
CA ALA A 250 9.88 -13.70 -9.98
C ALA A 250 9.43 -13.06 -8.66
N VAL A 251 10.05 -13.41 -7.53
CA VAL A 251 9.73 -12.80 -6.24
C VAL A 251 10.11 -11.33 -6.20
N ARG A 252 11.30 -10.97 -6.72
CA ARG A 252 11.78 -9.58 -6.77
C ARG A 252 10.87 -8.70 -7.63
N LEU A 253 10.49 -9.17 -8.81
CA LEU A 253 9.56 -8.46 -9.70
C LEU A 253 8.14 -8.38 -9.12
N SER A 254 7.79 -9.29 -8.21
CA SER A 254 6.56 -9.21 -7.41
C SER A 254 6.70 -8.31 -6.18
N SER A 255 7.85 -7.66 -5.98
CA SER A 255 8.17 -6.83 -4.80
C SER A 255 8.10 -7.56 -3.46
N ASN A 256 8.41 -8.87 -3.45
CA ASN A 256 8.23 -9.75 -2.29
C ASN A 256 9.53 -10.33 -1.73
N GLU A 257 10.69 -9.80 -2.12
CA GLU A 257 11.99 -10.39 -1.76
C GLU A 257 12.24 -10.43 -0.25
N GLY A 258 11.71 -9.47 0.50
CA GLY A 258 11.86 -9.43 1.95
C GLY A 258 11.40 -10.72 2.64
N SER A 259 10.44 -11.45 2.06
CA SER A 259 9.94 -12.72 2.59
C SER A 259 10.86 -13.91 2.34
N VAL A 260 11.88 -13.78 1.49
CA VAL A 260 12.83 -14.83 1.12
C VAL A 260 14.29 -14.36 1.19
N GLY A 261 14.57 -13.37 2.06
CA GLY A 261 15.85 -12.65 2.09
C GLY A 261 17.10 -13.54 2.23
N ASP A 262 17.06 -14.56 3.08
CA ASP A 262 18.20 -15.47 3.28
C ASP A 262 18.50 -16.29 2.01
N ASP A 263 17.46 -16.81 1.34
CA ASP A 263 17.59 -17.55 0.09
C ASP A 263 18.00 -16.64 -1.07
N ALA A 264 17.45 -15.42 -1.11
CA ALA A 264 17.84 -14.39 -2.07
C ALA A 264 19.33 -14.07 -1.94
N ALA A 265 19.86 -13.92 -0.72
CA ALA A 265 21.27 -13.64 -0.47
C ALA A 265 22.21 -14.76 -0.99
N ILE A 266 21.82 -16.02 -0.87
CA ILE A 266 22.58 -17.16 -1.43
C ILE A 266 22.66 -17.07 -2.95
N ILE A 267 21.53 -16.79 -3.60
CA ILE A 267 21.43 -16.70 -5.06
C ILE A 267 22.19 -15.46 -5.57
N GLU A 268 22.03 -14.32 -4.90
CA GLU A 268 22.80 -13.09 -5.15
C GLU A 268 24.30 -13.34 -5.10
N ALA A 269 24.77 -13.99 -4.02
CA ALA A 269 26.17 -14.32 -3.85
C ALA A 269 26.66 -15.23 -4.99
N TYR A 270 25.92 -16.28 -5.35
CA TYR A 270 26.28 -17.16 -6.46
C TYR A 270 26.35 -16.43 -7.81
N PHE A 271 25.45 -15.49 -8.10
CA PHE A 271 25.48 -14.74 -9.36
C PHE A 271 26.36 -13.48 -9.31
N THR A 272 27.01 -13.18 -8.18
CA THR A 272 27.80 -11.95 -8.01
C THR A 272 28.86 -11.79 -9.10
N GLY A 273 28.83 -10.65 -9.79
CA GLY A 273 29.77 -10.30 -10.86
C GLY A 273 29.59 -11.11 -12.15
N MET A 274 28.52 -11.88 -12.28
CA MET A 274 28.26 -12.72 -13.45
C MET A 274 27.31 -12.04 -14.43
N ASP A 275 27.81 -11.66 -15.61
CA ASP A 275 26.95 -11.32 -16.75
C ASP A 275 26.55 -12.61 -17.48
N LEU A 276 25.28 -13.00 -17.34
CA LEU A 276 24.73 -14.22 -17.95
C LEU A 276 24.82 -14.24 -19.47
N ASN A 277 24.83 -13.08 -20.15
CA ASN A 277 24.99 -13.07 -21.62
C ASN A 277 26.36 -13.64 -22.01
N ASN A 278 27.39 -13.41 -21.19
CA ASN A 278 28.74 -13.92 -21.39
C ASN A 278 28.91 -15.38 -20.93
N LYS A 279 27.85 -15.99 -20.38
CA LYS A 279 27.81 -17.39 -19.94
C LYS A 279 27.01 -18.29 -20.87
N ILE A 280 26.46 -17.75 -21.96
CA ILE A 280 25.79 -18.54 -22.99
C ILE A 280 26.85 -19.14 -23.91
N ALA A 281 26.83 -20.45 -24.07
CA ALA A 281 27.67 -21.21 -24.98
C ALA A 281 26.81 -21.96 -26.02
N THR A 282 27.44 -22.37 -27.13
CA THR A 282 26.77 -23.12 -28.21
C THR A 282 27.28 -24.56 -28.24
N GLY A 283 26.37 -25.52 -28.24
CA GLY A 283 26.63 -26.94 -28.46
C GLY A 283 26.10 -27.42 -29.81
N ASN A 284 26.59 -28.57 -30.27
CA ASN A 284 26.16 -29.21 -31.52
C ASN A 284 25.32 -30.46 -31.20
N ASN A 285 24.19 -30.62 -31.88
CA ASN A 285 23.42 -31.86 -31.87
C ASN A 285 24.03 -32.88 -32.85
N PRO A 286 23.77 -34.18 -32.67
CA PRO A 286 24.20 -35.23 -33.62
C PRO A 286 23.68 -35.02 -35.06
N ASN A 287 22.55 -34.33 -35.22
CA ASN A 287 21.98 -34.00 -36.53
C ASN A 287 22.58 -32.72 -37.17
N GLY A 288 23.65 -32.16 -36.60
CA GLY A 288 24.32 -30.95 -37.10
C GLY A 288 23.65 -29.62 -36.72
N SER A 289 22.47 -29.62 -36.08
CA SER A 289 21.87 -28.39 -35.57
C SER A 289 22.56 -27.89 -34.30
N THR A 290 22.60 -26.58 -34.08
CA THR A 290 23.18 -26.00 -32.86
C THR A 290 22.12 -25.80 -31.77
N TYR A 291 22.54 -25.76 -30.51
CA TYR A 291 21.71 -25.34 -29.38
C TYR A 291 22.53 -24.47 -28.44
N GLN A 292 21.85 -23.60 -27.68
CA GLN A 292 22.49 -22.77 -26.67
C GLN A 292 22.30 -23.39 -25.28
N TYR A 293 23.26 -23.16 -24.38
CA TYR A 293 23.21 -23.59 -22.98
C TYR A 293 23.99 -22.63 -22.10
N PHE A 294 23.76 -22.68 -20.78
CA PHE A 294 24.51 -21.88 -19.82
C PHE A 294 25.74 -22.63 -19.31
N ASN A 295 26.92 -22.05 -19.51
CA ASN A 295 28.18 -22.55 -18.96
C ASN A 295 28.49 -21.85 -17.62
N LEU A 296 27.69 -22.17 -16.59
CA LEU A 296 27.85 -21.62 -15.25
C LEU A 296 28.93 -22.38 -14.47
N PRO A 297 29.78 -21.70 -13.67
CA PRO A 297 30.81 -22.34 -12.86
C PRO A 297 30.20 -23.22 -11.76
N VAL A 298 30.91 -24.26 -11.32
CA VAL A 298 30.45 -25.11 -10.20
C VAL A 298 30.34 -24.32 -8.89
N THR A 299 31.20 -23.32 -8.72
CA THR A 299 31.22 -22.43 -7.56
C THR A 299 31.52 -21.02 -8.01
N ASN A 300 30.82 -20.03 -7.45
CA ASN A 300 31.12 -18.62 -7.60
C ASN A 300 30.91 -17.90 -6.27
N ASN A 301 31.81 -16.99 -5.91
CA ASN A 301 31.77 -16.26 -4.64
C ASN A 301 31.54 -17.15 -3.40
N ASN A 302 32.23 -18.30 -3.34
CA ASN A 302 32.09 -19.32 -2.28
C ASN A 302 30.71 -19.99 -2.16
N ILE A 303 29.81 -19.81 -3.12
CA ILE A 303 28.52 -20.51 -3.19
C ILE A 303 28.58 -21.54 -4.32
N THR A 304 28.15 -22.77 -4.06
CA THR A 304 28.07 -23.83 -5.07
C THR A 304 26.75 -23.80 -5.84
N LYS A 305 26.70 -24.43 -7.02
CA LYS A 305 25.45 -24.62 -7.77
C LYS A 305 24.36 -25.24 -6.91
N GLU A 306 24.69 -26.27 -6.14
CA GLU A 306 23.74 -27.01 -5.31
C GLU A 306 23.10 -26.12 -4.25
N ALA A 307 23.89 -25.23 -3.62
CA ALA A 307 23.38 -24.27 -2.64
C ALA A 307 22.42 -23.26 -3.28
N ALA A 308 22.76 -22.73 -4.45
CA ALA A 308 21.89 -21.84 -5.21
C ALA A 308 20.59 -22.53 -5.66
N ILE A 309 20.68 -23.78 -6.15
CA ILE A 309 19.52 -24.61 -6.52
C ILE A 309 18.59 -24.84 -5.31
N ALA A 310 19.15 -25.19 -4.15
CA ALA A 310 18.39 -25.42 -2.94
C ALA A 310 17.66 -24.15 -2.46
N ALA A 311 18.32 -23.00 -2.50
CA ALA A 311 17.70 -21.71 -2.23
C ALA A 311 16.57 -21.41 -3.23
N GLY A 312 16.81 -21.61 -4.53
CA GLY A 312 15.80 -21.46 -5.58
C GLY A 312 14.56 -22.34 -5.37
N SER A 313 14.74 -23.57 -4.89
CA SER A 313 13.64 -24.48 -4.55
C SER A 313 12.77 -23.94 -3.43
N ARG A 314 13.38 -23.45 -2.33
CA ARG A 314 12.64 -22.86 -1.20
C ARG A 314 11.88 -21.59 -1.60
N ILE A 315 12.47 -20.75 -2.45
CA ILE A 315 11.76 -19.62 -3.06
C ILE A 315 10.58 -20.10 -3.90
N GLY A 316 10.75 -21.18 -4.68
CA GLY A 316 9.66 -21.80 -5.45
C GLY A 316 8.50 -22.28 -4.58
N GLU A 317 8.79 -22.88 -3.43
CA GLU A 317 7.78 -23.28 -2.43
C GLU A 317 7.04 -22.06 -1.85
N TYR A 318 7.76 -20.98 -1.53
CA TYR A 318 7.15 -19.71 -1.11
C TYR A 318 6.20 -19.16 -2.17
N ILE A 319 6.63 -19.11 -3.44
CA ILE A 319 5.79 -18.63 -4.55
C ILE A 319 4.53 -19.48 -4.68
N ALA A 320 4.64 -20.81 -4.57
CA ALA A 320 3.51 -21.72 -4.67
C ALA A 320 2.50 -21.51 -3.53
N ALA A 321 2.98 -21.29 -2.30
CA ALA A 321 2.13 -21.01 -1.14
C ALA A 321 1.48 -19.62 -1.18
N ASN A 322 2.11 -18.65 -1.83
CA ASN A 322 1.69 -17.25 -1.88
C ASN A 322 1.38 -16.80 -3.32
N HIS A 323 0.80 -17.67 -4.15
CA HIS A 323 0.61 -17.33 -5.56
C HIS A 323 -0.47 -16.25 -5.75
N CYS A 324 -0.22 -15.27 -6.62
CA CYS A 324 -1.26 -14.32 -7.03
C CYS A 324 -2.39 -15.03 -7.79
N ALA A 325 -3.63 -14.84 -7.36
CA ALA A 325 -4.78 -15.18 -8.19
C ALA A 325 -4.77 -14.30 -9.45
N LYS A 326 -4.99 -14.93 -10.62
CA LYS A 326 -5.16 -14.23 -11.89
C LYS A 326 -6.58 -13.71 -12.05
#